data_AF-A0A1I6B7Z1-F1
#
_entry.id   AF-A0A1I6B7Z1-F1
#
_cell.length_a   1.000
_cell.length_b   1.000
_cell.length_c   1.000
_cell.angle_alpha   90.00
_cell.angle_beta   90.00
_cell.angle_gamma   90.00
#
_symmetry.space_group_name_H-M   'P 1'
#
loop_
_entity.id
_entity.type
_entity.pdbx_description
1 polymer ?
#
loop_
_entity_poly.entity_id
_entity_poly.type
_entity_poly.pdbx_seq_one_letter_code
_entity_poly.pdbx_strand_id
1 'polypeptide(L)'
;MNIFFEKTYKKSSKPFLILKMLLISLMIAMLIMTIWNNLDIFYVRLVFILAGINFLVDAIESYLQKENKKVIIREVVLGTVHILFALILKW
;
A
#
# COMPACT_ATOMS: atom_id res chain seq x y z
N MET A 1 -15.47 -7.01 19.76
CA MET A 1 -14.32 -6.28 19.19
C MET A 1 -13.13 -7.25 19.07
N ASN A 2 -13.19 -8.17 18.09
CA ASN A 2 -12.12 -9.16 17.85
C ASN A 2 -11.99 -9.50 16.35
N ILE A 3 -12.27 -8.52 15.47
CA ILE A 3 -12.53 -8.76 14.04
C ILE A 3 -11.31 -8.43 13.15
N PHE A 4 -10.20 -7.95 13.70
CA PHE A 4 -9.17 -7.28 12.89
C PHE A 4 -7.70 -7.55 13.25
N PHE A 5 -7.40 -8.32 14.29
CA PHE A 5 -6.01 -8.60 14.69
C PHE A 5 -5.81 -10.09 14.96
N GLU A 6 -6.06 -10.93 13.95
CA GLU A 6 -5.37 -12.21 13.94
C GLU A 6 -3.90 -11.90 13.60
N LYS A 7 -3.06 -11.80 14.62
CA LYS A 7 -1.59 -11.75 14.47
C LYS A 7 -1.13 -13.12 13.97
N THR A 8 -1.41 -13.43 12.71
CA THR A 8 -0.64 -14.45 12.01
C THR A 8 0.77 -13.89 11.92
N TYR A 9 1.74 -14.62 12.45
CA TYR A 9 3.15 -14.35 12.20
C TYR A 9 3.39 -14.59 10.70
N LYS A 10 3.05 -13.57 9.88
CA LYS A 10 3.19 -13.55 8.42
C LYS A 10 4.69 -13.69 8.15
N LYS A 11 5.11 -14.89 7.73
CA LYS A 11 6.50 -15.12 7.33
C LYS A 11 6.64 -14.54 5.93
N SER A 12 6.71 -13.20 5.84
CA SER A 12 6.84 -12.51 4.56
C SER A 12 8.06 -13.05 3.83
N SER A 13 7.90 -13.38 2.55
CA SER A 13 9.01 -13.93 1.79
C SER A 13 10.02 -12.80 1.61
N LYS A 14 11.31 -13.11 1.78
CA LYS A 14 12.43 -12.15 1.65
C LYS A 14 12.30 -11.16 0.46
N PRO A 15 11.91 -11.56 -0.77
CA PRO A 15 11.75 -10.61 -1.87
C PRO A 15 10.60 -9.60 -1.69
N PHE A 16 9.46 -10.01 -1.13
CA PHE A 16 8.32 -9.09 -0.89
C PHE A 16 8.66 -8.08 0.19
N LEU A 17 9.41 -8.49 1.20
CA LEU A 17 9.86 -7.61 2.27
C LEU A 17 10.78 -6.51 1.74
N ILE A 18 11.73 -6.85 0.85
CA ILE A 18 12.60 -5.87 0.17
C ILE A 18 11.77 -4.90 -0.69
N LEU A 19 10.82 -5.43 -1.48
CA LEU A 19 9.95 -4.60 -2.31
C LEU A 19 9.13 -3.60 -1.46
N LYS A 20 8.59 -4.04 -0.33
CA LYS A 20 7.86 -3.18 0.61
C LYS A 20 8.74 -2.09 1.20
N MET A 21 9.96 -2.42 1.63
CA MET A 21 10.89 -1.40 2.13
C MET A 21 11.19 -0.34 1.07
N LEU A 22 11.36 -0.77 -0.18
CA LEU A 22 11.63 0.13 -1.29
C LEU A 22 10.43 1.04 -1.60
N LEU A 23 9.21 0.48 -1.60
CA LEU A 23 7.97 1.25 -1.76
C LEU A 23 7.79 2.28 -0.63
N ILE A 24 8.02 1.88 0.63
CA ILE A 24 7.91 2.78 1.79
C ILE A 24 8.96 3.90 1.70
N SER A 25 10.21 3.56 1.36
CA SER A 25 11.27 4.56 1.17
C SER A 25 10.88 5.58 0.09
N LEU A 26 10.32 5.11 -1.03
CA LEU A 26 9.84 5.98 -2.10
C LEU A 26 8.67 6.86 -1.65
N MET A 27 7.73 6.31 -0.88
CA MET A 27 6.62 7.09 -0.31
C MET A 27 7.12 8.21 0.62
N ILE A 28 8.11 7.92 1.48
CA ILE A 28 8.73 8.91 2.35
C ILE A 28 9.41 10.02 1.53
N ALA A 29 10.16 9.65 0.49
CA ALA A 29 10.79 10.62 -0.40
C ALA A 29 9.76 11.54 -1.08
N MET A 30 8.62 10.99 -1.53
CA MET A 30 7.54 11.78 -2.11
C MET A 30 6.90 12.73 -1.08
N LEU A 31 6.71 12.28 0.16
CA LEU A 31 6.20 13.16 1.23
C LEU A 31 7.16 14.33 1.54
N ILE A 32 8.47 14.09 1.52
CA ILE A 32 9.46 15.15 1.68
C ILE A 32 9.36 16.15 0.51
N MET A 33 9.25 15.64 -0.72
CA MET A 33 9.04 16.48 -1.91
C MET A 33 7.75 17.30 -1.84
N THR A 34 6.67 16.75 -1.29
CA THR A 34 5.43 17.51 -1.03
C THR A 34 5.71 18.72 -0.16
N ILE A 35 6.45 18.56 0.95
CA ILE A 35 6.74 19.65 1.89
C ILE A 35 7.64 20.71 1.24
N TRP A 36 8.67 20.29 0.50
CA TRP A 36 9.58 21.21 -0.19
C TRP A 36 8.93 21.98 -1.35
N ASN A 37 7.93 21.40 -2.00
CA ASN A 37 7.21 22.03 -3.11
C ASN A 37 5.87 22.64 -2.68
N ASN A 38 5.81 23.25 -1.49
CA ASN A 38 4.63 23.97 -0.99
C ASN A 38 3.32 23.16 -0.99
N LEU A 39 3.39 21.88 -0.58
CA LEU A 39 2.26 20.96 -0.56
C LEU A 39 1.65 20.65 -1.94
N ASP A 40 2.48 20.62 -2.98
CA ASP A 40 2.04 20.22 -4.32
C ASP A 40 1.36 18.84 -4.29
N ILE A 41 0.07 18.85 -4.67
CA ILE A 41 -0.84 17.71 -4.69
C ILE A 41 -0.32 16.60 -5.60
N PHE A 42 0.50 16.92 -6.60
CA PHE A 42 1.13 15.93 -7.47
C PHE A 42 1.90 14.88 -6.66
N TYR A 43 2.72 15.29 -5.68
CA TYR A 43 3.50 14.37 -4.87
C TYR A 43 2.64 13.57 -3.89
N VAL A 44 1.62 14.21 -3.31
CA VAL A 44 0.62 13.54 -2.46
C VAL A 44 -0.09 12.43 -3.26
N ARG A 45 -0.48 12.72 -4.49
CA ARG A 45 -1.10 11.76 -5.40
C ARG A 45 -0.20 10.56 -5.67
N LEU A 46 1.10 10.78 -5.89
CA LEU A 46 2.07 9.69 -6.05
C LEU A 46 2.15 8.80 -4.80
N VAL A 47 2.09 9.36 -3.60
CA VAL A 47 2.06 8.59 -2.34
C VAL A 47 0.85 7.66 -2.30
N PHE A 48 -0.34 8.15 -2.68
CA PHE A 48 -1.55 7.32 -2.71
C PHE A 48 -1.46 6.20 -3.77
N ILE A 49 -0.87 6.48 -4.94
CA ILE A 49 -0.62 5.44 -5.96
C ILE A 49 0.32 4.36 -5.41
N LEU A 50 1.44 4.76 -4.79
CA LEU A 50 2.41 3.84 -4.21
C LEU A 50 1.80 3.02 -3.07
N ALA A 51 0.97 3.63 -2.22
CA ALA A 51 0.23 2.92 -1.18
C ALA A 51 -0.72 1.86 -1.79
N GLY A 52 -1.43 2.22 -2.87
CA GLY A 52 -2.30 1.30 -3.59
C GLY A 52 -1.54 0.11 -4.18
N ILE A 53 -0.38 0.36 -4.81
CA ILE A 53 0.51 -0.68 -5.32
C ILE A 53 1.00 -1.57 -4.17
N ASN A 54 1.38 -1.00 -3.02
CA ASN A 54 1.84 -1.76 -1.86
C ASN A 54 0.76 -2.74 -1.35
N PHE A 55 -0.50 -2.30 -1.26
CA PHE A 55 -1.63 -3.17 -0.91
C PHE A 55 -1.89 -4.28 -1.95
N LEU A 56 -1.70 -4.00 -3.24
CA LEU A 56 -1.82 -5.03 -4.27
C LEU A 56 -0.67 -6.05 -4.20
N VAL A 57 0.54 -5.60 -3.88
CA VAL A 57 1.68 -6.49 -3.61
C VAL A 57 1.40 -7.37 -2.40
N ASP A 58 0.80 -6.82 -1.34
CA ASP A 58 0.31 -7.58 -0.18
C ASP A 58 -0.71 -8.64 -0.59
N ALA A 59 -1.70 -8.27 -1.42
CA ALA A 59 -2.71 -9.20 -1.92
C ALA A 59 -2.10 -10.35 -2.73
N ILE A 60 -1.09 -10.06 -3.57
CA ILE A 60 -0.35 -11.07 -4.33
C ILE A 60 0.42 -11.99 -3.38
N GLU A 61 1.12 -11.44 -2.38
CA GLU A 61 1.85 -12.23 -1.39
C GLU A 61 0.90 -13.15 -0.61
N SER A 62 -0.24 -12.63 -0.15
CA SER A 62 -1.26 -13.40 0.57
C SER A 62 -1.94 -14.45 -0.32
N TYR A 63 -2.13 -14.18 -1.61
CA TYR A 63 -2.58 -15.18 -2.58
C TYR A 63 -1.56 -16.32 -2.76
N LEU A 64 -0.28 -16.00 -2.90
CA LEU A 64 0.80 -16.99 -3.02
C LEU A 64 0.97 -17.83 -1.75
N GLN A 65 0.79 -17.21 -0.58
CA GLN A 65 0.83 -17.89 0.72
C GLN A 65 -0.44 -18.69 1.03
N LYS A 66 -1.42 -18.73 0.10
CA LYS A 66 -2.72 -19.40 0.26
C LYS A 66 -3.45 -18.96 1.53
N GLU A 67 -3.35 -17.67 1.86
CA GLU A 67 -4.08 -17.10 2.98
C GLU A 67 -5.60 -17.10 2.73
N ASN A 68 -6.35 -16.77 3.78
CA ASN A 68 -7.80 -16.72 3.70
C ASN A 68 -8.24 -15.71 2.62
N LYS A 69 -9.20 -16.11 1.77
CA LYS A 69 -9.80 -15.26 0.73
C LYS A 69 -10.26 -13.90 1.26
N LYS A 70 -10.72 -13.83 2.51
CA LYS A 70 -11.12 -12.57 3.15
C LYS A 70 -9.97 -11.56 3.28
N VAL A 71 -8.76 -12.03 3.57
CA VAL A 71 -7.55 -11.18 3.69
C VAL A 71 -7.18 -10.62 2.33
N ILE A 72 -7.12 -11.48 1.31
CA ILE A 72 -6.81 -11.09 -0.07
C ILE A 72 -7.83 -10.07 -0.58
N ILE A 73 -9.13 -10.30 -0.38
CA ILE A 73 -10.18 -9.36 -0.79
C ILE A 73 -10.01 -8.01 -0.09
N ARG A 74 -9.72 -8.01 1.22
CA ARG A 74 -9.49 -6.77 1.97
C ARG A 74 -8.30 -5.99 1.41
N GLU A 75 -7.19 -6.65 1.15
CA GLU A 75 -5.98 -6.02 0.60
C GLU A 75 -6.23 -5.45 -0.80
N VAL A 76 -6.94 -6.19 -1.68
CA VAL A 76 -7.34 -5.69 -3.00
C VAL A 76 -8.25 -4.47 -2.88
N VAL A 77 -9.29 -4.52 -2.04
CA VAL A 77 -10.21 -3.40 -1.84
C VAL A 77 -9.47 -2.17 -1.32
N LEU A 78 -8.59 -2.32 -0.34
CA LEU A 78 -7.78 -1.22 0.17
C LEU A 78 -6.86 -0.65 -0.91
N GLY A 79 -6.22 -1.50 -1.71
CA GLY A 79 -5.40 -1.07 -2.84
C GLY A 79 -6.19 -0.27 -3.87
N THR A 80 -7.36 -0.77 -4.27
CA THR A 80 -8.27 -0.06 -5.18
C THR A 80 -8.73 1.28 -4.63
N VAL A 81 -9.09 1.35 -3.34
CA VAL A 81 -9.52 2.60 -2.70
C VAL A 81 -8.41 3.66 -2.76
N HIS A 82 -7.15 3.29 -2.50
CA HIS A 82 -6.04 4.24 -2.57
C HIS A 82 -5.80 4.75 -3.99
N ILE A 83 -5.91 3.87 -5.00
CA ILE A 83 -5.79 4.28 -6.41
C ILE A 83 -6.95 5.22 -6.80
N LEU A 84 -8.18 4.91 -6.40
CA LEU A 84 -9.33 5.79 -6.64
C LEU A 84 -9.16 7.15 -5.98
N PHE A 85 -8.66 7.17 -4.74
CA PHE A 85 -8.37 8.42 -4.02
C PHE A 85 -7.32 9.26 -4.78
N ALA A 86 -6.28 8.61 -5.31
CA ALA A 86 -5.30 9.27 -6.16
C ALA A 86 -5.88 9.82 -7.47
N LEU A 87 -6.94 9.22 -8.02
CA LEU A 87 -7.62 9.75 -9.21
C LEU A 87 -8.51 10.95 -8.88
N ILE A 88 -9.11 10.96 -7.69
CA ILE A 88 -9.94 12.08 -7.20
C ILE A 88 -9.09 13.31 -6.90
N LEU A 89 -7.91 13.11 -6.30
CA LEU A 89 -6.90 14.16 -6.02
C LEU A 89 -6.34 14.87 -7.26
N LYS A 90 -6.87 14.62 -8.46
CA LYS A 90 -6.48 15.29 -9.70
C LYS A 90 -7.10 16.69 -9.85
N TRP A 91 -8.05 17.06 -8.98
CA TRP A 91 -8.78 18.34 -8.99
C TRP A 91 -8.28 19.28 -7.91
#